data_AF-A0A524F4G9-F1
#
_entry.id   AF-A0A524F4G9-F1
#
_cell.length_a   1.000
_cell.length_b   1.000
_cell.length_c   1.000
_cell.angle_alpha   90.00
_cell.angle_beta   90.00
_cell.angle_gamma   90.00
#
_symmetry.space_group_name_H-M   'P 1'
#
loop_
_entity.id
_entity.type
_entity.pdbx_description
1 polymer ?
#
loop_
_entity_poly.entity_id
_entity_poly.type
_entity_poly.pdbx_seq_one_letter_code
_entity_poly.pdbx_strand_id
1 'polypeptide(L)' 'MIKYYEKTAPKFAQTLAKKIIYIIENLNQFPKMGRIVPELENEEIREIIYRNFRIIYRFKEEILEIARIIHGSRLLMM' A
#
# COMPACT_ATOMS: atom_id res chain seq x y z
N MET A 1 -4.62 6.99 8.33
CA MET A 1 -3.18 6.92 8.68
C MET A 1 -2.51 8.30 8.73
N ILE A 2 -2.63 9.15 7.70
CA ILE A 2 -1.90 10.43 7.61
C ILE A 2 -2.27 11.37 8.77
N LYS A 3 -3.57 11.51 9.06
CA LYS A 3 -4.10 12.32 10.18
C LYS A 3 -3.48 11.99 11.56
N TYR A 4 -3.02 10.76 11.76
CA TYR A 4 -2.33 10.39 13.01
C TYR A 4 -0.99 11.11 13.15
N TYR A 5 -0.25 11.26 12.05
CA TYR A 5 1.07 11.90 12.02
C TYR A 5 1.02 13.40 11.76
N GLU A 6 -0.12 13.95 11.30
CA GLU A 6 -0.23 15.40 11.02
C GLU A 6 0.08 16.27 12.24
N LYS A 7 -0.34 15.84 13.44
CA LYS A 7 -0.13 16.61 14.66
C LYS A 7 1.28 16.44 15.26
N THR A 8 1.88 15.26 15.10
CA THR A 8 3.14 14.90 15.76
C THR A 8 4.35 15.01 14.85
N ALA A 9 4.18 14.81 13.55
CA ALA A 9 5.23 14.83 12.53
C ALA A 9 4.68 15.26 11.16
N PRO A 10 4.25 16.53 10.99
CA PRO A 10 3.55 17.01 9.78
C PRO A 10 4.37 16.85 8.49
N LYS A 11 5.69 17.10 8.54
CA LYS A 11 6.58 16.90 7.38
C LYS A 11 6.61 15.43 6.95
N PHE A 12 6.68 14.52 7.92
CA PHE A 12 6.63 13.08 7.65
C PHE A 12 5.27 12.69 7.04
N ALA A 13 4.16 13.19 7.58
CA ALA A 13 2.82 12.93 7.06
C ALA A 13 2.69 13.35 5.59
N GLN A 14 3.21 14.53 5.24
CA GLN A 14 3.19 15.03 3.86
C GLN A 14 4.07 14.19 2.92
N THR A 15 5.30 13.85 3.33
CA THR A 15 6.20 12.98 2.53
C THR A 15 5.61 11.59 2.35
N LEU A 16 4.99 11.02 3.39
CA LEU A 16 4.35 9.72 3.36
C LEU A 16 3.20 9.70 2.36
N ALA A 17 2.30 10.69 2.41
CA ALA A 17 1.18 10.81 1.49
C ALA A 17 1.66 10.91 0.03
N LYS A 18 2.61 11.83 -0.25
CA LYS A 18 3.18 12.01 -1.60
C LYS A 18 3.78 10.71 -2.15
N LYS A 19 4.54 9.98 -1.32
CA LYS A 19 5.19 8.75 -1.77
C LYS A 19 4.21 7.61 -2.00
N ILE A 20 3.17 7.49 -1.18
CA ILE A 20 2.10 6.51 -1.37
C ILE A 20 1.35 6.77 -2.68
N ILE A 21 0.98 8.03 -2.94
CA ILE A 21 0.30 8.41 -4.20
C ILE A 21 1.19 8.04 -5.39
N TYR A 22 2.47 8.44 -5.36
CA TYR A 22 3.42 8.09 -6.41
C TYR A 22 3.53 6.57 -6.64
N ILE A 23 3.55 5.76 -5.58
CA ILE A 23 3.57 4.30 -5.71
C ILE A 23 2.30 3.80 -6.41
N ILE A 24 1.12 4.27 -6.01
CA ILE A 24 -0.16 3.86 -6.59
C ILE A 24 -0.24 4.25 -8.07
N GLU A 25 0.24 5.42 -8.45
CA GLU A 25 0.28 5.84 -9.86
C GLU A 25 1.14 4.92 -10.72
N ASN A 26 2.27 4.43 -10.18
CA ASN A 26 3.14 3.48 -10.88
C ASN A 26 2.52 2.08 -11.00
N LEU A 27 1.59 1.70 -10.12
CA LEU A 27 0.91 0.39 -10.18
C LEU A 27 0.07 0.24 -11.45
N ASN A 28 -0.41 1.33 -12.06
CA ASN A 28 -1.12 1.26 -13.34
C ASN A 28 -0.22 0.79 -14.48
N GLN A 29 1.07 1.15 -14.45
CA GLN A 29 2.03 0.73 -15.48
C GLN A 29 2.69 -0.61 -15.14
N PHE A 30 2.89 -0.87 -13.84
CA PHE A 30 3.60 -2.04 -13.34
C PHE A 30 2.79 -2.78 -12.27
N PRO A 31 1.60 -3.34 -12.61
CA PRO A 31 0.69 -3.93 -11.62
C PRO A 31 1.28 -5.16 -10.92
N LYS A 32 2.29 -5.81 -11.51
CA LYS A 32 2.98 -6.98 -10.92
C LYS A 32 4.23 -6.62 -10.10
N MET A 33 4.53 -5.33 -9.89
CA MET A 33 5.74 -4.92 -9.15
C MET A 33 5.68 -5.25 -7.64
N GLY A 34 4.47 -5.32 -7.07
CA GLY A 34 4.26 -5.78 -5.70
C GLY A 34 4.46 -7.29 -5.59
N ARG A 35 4.95 -7.75 -4.44
CA ARG A 35 5.04 -9.18 -4.15
C ARG A 35 3.66 -9.74 -3.82
N ILE A 36 3.46 -11.04 -3.98
CA ILE A 36 2.26 -11.72 -3.49
C ILE A 36 2.19 -11.55 -1.97
N VAL A 37 0.99 -11.30 -1.44
CA VAL A 37 0.80 -11.21 0.01
C VAL A 37 1.11 -12.58 0.63
N PRO A 38 2.15 -12.71 1.49
CA PRO A 38 2.59 -14.02 1.99
C PRO A 38 1.52 -14.80 2.75
N GLU A 39 0.58 -14.10 3.37
CA GLU A 39 -0.51 -14.69 4.16
C GLU A 39 -1.68 -15.20 3.30
N LEU A 40 -1.69 -14.93 2.00
CA LEU A 40 -2.78 -15.23 1.08
C LEU A 40 -2.20 -15.94 -0.12
N GLU A 41 -2.53 -17.22 -0.30
CA GLU A 41 -2.11 -18.02 -1.46
C GLU A 41 -2.84 -17.60 -2.75
N ASN A 42 -2.94 -16.28 -3.01
CA ASN A 42 -3.64 -15.69 -4.13
C ASN A 42 -2.74 -14.68 -4.86
N GLU A 43 -2.33 -15.03 -6.09
CA GLU A 43 -1.43 -14.22 -6.91
C GLU A 43 -2.00 -12.87 -7.39
N GLU A 44 -3.33 -12.72 -7.36
CA GLU A 44 -4.03 -11.48 -7.67
C GLU A 44 -3.85 -10.44 -6.57
N ILE A 45 -3.61 -10.89 -5.32
CA ILE A 45 -3.47 -10.02 -4.15
C ILE A 45 -1.99 -9.78 -3.87
N ARG A 46 -1.61 -8.52 -4.00
CA ARG A 46 -0.21 -8.09 -3.94
C ARG A 46 -0.01 -6.97 -2.95
N GLU A 47 1.23 -6.82 -2.54
CA GLU A 47 1.63 -5.75 -1.67
C GLU A 47 2.94 -5.08 -2.08
N ILE A 48 3.00 -3.78 -1.81
CA ILE A 48 4.23 -3.01 -1.76
C ILE A 48 4.50 -2.62 -0.31
N ILE A 49 5.72 -2.91 0.13
CA ILE A 49 6.22 -2.43 1.42
C ILE A 49 6.93 -1.10 1.19
N TYR A 50 6.43 -0.05 1.82
CA TYR A 50 7.11 1.24 1.89
C TYR A 50 7.30 1.64 3.34
N ARG A 51 8.56 1.63 3.79
CA ARG A 51 8.91 1.78 5.22
C ARG A 51 8.14 0.75 6.05
N ASN A 52 7.48 1.19 7.11
CA ASN A 52 6.65 0.34 7.95
C ASN A 52 5.19 0.31 7.49
N PHE A 53 4.90 0.52 6.20
CA PHE A 53 3.54 0.45 5.66
C PHE A 53 3.45 -0.61 4.56
N ARG A 54 2.34 -1.35 4.57
CA ARG A 54 1.94 -2.28 3.51
C ARG A 54 0.83 -1.61 2.72
N ILE A 55 1.04 -1.46 1.41
CA ILE A 55 0.04 -1.02 0.44
C ILE A 55 -0.46 -2.29 -0.24
N ILE A 56 -1.66 -2.73 0.11
CA ILE A 56 -2.23 -3.99 -0.36
C ILE A 56 -3.25 -3.68 -1.44
N TYR A 57 -3.11 -4.35 -2.57
CA TYR A 57 -3.92 -4.12 -3.74
C TYR A 57 -4.24 -5.43 -4.47
N ARG A 58 -5.27 -5.39 -5.30
CA ARG A 58 -5.63 -6.45 -6.24
C ARG A 58 -5.52 -5.89 -7.64
N PHE A 59 -5.00 -6.69 -8.56
CA PHE A 59 -5.05 -6.38 -9.99
C PHE A 59 -5.73 -7.52 -10.75
N LYS A 60 -6.92 -7.25 -11.28
CA LYS A 60 -7.76 -8.23 -11.97
C LYS A 60 -8.58 -7.56 -13.06
N GLU A 61 -8.71 -8.18 -14.23
CA GLU A 61 -9.52 -7.67 -15.34
C GLU A 61 -9.19 -6.21 -15.71
N GLU A 62 -7.89 -5.86 -15.70
CA GLU A 62 -7.38 -4.50 -15.93
C GLU A 62 -7.82 -3.46 -14.88
N ILE A 63 -8.42 -3.91 -13.77
CA ILE A 63 -8.82 -3.05 -12.66
C ILE A 63 -7.79 -3.17 -11.54
N LEU A 64 -7.23 -2.03 -11.16
CA LEU A 64 -6.39 -1.87 -9.98
C LEU A 64 -7.24 -1.41 -8.79
N GLU A 65 -7.28 -2.22 -7.74
CA GLU A 65 -8.01 -1.92 -6.51
C GLU A 65 -7.07 -1.82 -5.32
N ILE A 66 -7.07 -0.68 -4.63
CA ILE A 66 -6.33 -0.54 -3.37
C ILE A 66 -7.21 -1.03 -2.23
N ALA A 67 -6.93 -2.25 -1.74
CA ALA A 67 -7.70 -2.87 -0.67
C ALA A 67 -7.46 -2.18 0.68
N ARG A 68 -6.20 -2.02 1.09
CA ARG A 68 -5.83 -1.36 2.35
C ARG A 68 -4.45 -0.72 2.29
N ILE A 69 -4.25 0.30 3.11
CA ILE A 69 -2.94 0.85 3.43
C ILE A 69 -2.78 0.86 4.95
N ILE A 70 -1.90 0.00 5.46
CA ILE A 70 -1.77 -0.26 6.90
C ILE A 70 -0.32 -0.18 7.36
N HIS A 71 -0.12 0.14 8.63
CA HIS A 71 1.21 0.00 9.24
C HIS A 71 1.51 -1.49 9.39
N GLY A 72 2.72 -1.93 9.02
CA GLY A 72 3.12 -3.34 8.97
C GLY A 72 3.16 -4.03 10.33
N SER A 73 3.18 -3.27 11.43
CA SER A 73 3.02 -3.81 12.78
C SER A 73 1.57 -4.11 13.16
N ARG A 74 0.59 -3.73 12.33
CA ARG A 74 -0.81 -4.08 12.53
C ARG A 74 -1.09 -5.41 11.86
N LEU A 75 -1.77 -6.29 12.59
CA LEU A 75 -2.22 -7.56 12.02
C LEU A 75 -3.10 -7.29 10.80
N LEU A 76 -2.86 -8.04 9.73
CA LEU A 76 -3.79 -8.14 8.62
C LEU A 76 -5.00 -8.94 9.10
N MET A 77 -6.10 -8.25 9.38
CA MET A 77 -7.41 -8.88 9.45
C MET A 77 -8.03 -8.68 8.08
N MET A 78 -8.11 -9.74 7.28
CA MET A 78 -8.80 -9.69 5.99
C MET A 78 -10.29 -9.91 6.16
#